data_AF-A0A2V9MZJ5-F1
#
_entry.id   AF-A0A2V9MZJ5-F1
#
_cell.length_a   1.000
_cell.length_b   1.000
_cell.length_c   1.000
_cell.angle_alpha   90.00
_cell.angle_beta   90.00
_cell.angle_gamma   90.00
#
_symmetry.space_group_name_H-M   'P 1'
#
loop_
_entity.id
_entity.type
_entity.pdbx_description
1 polymer ?
#
loop_
_entity_poly.entity_id
_entity_poly.type
_entity_poly.pdbx_seq_one_letter_code
_entity_poly.pdbx_strand_id
1 'polypeptide(L)'
;MGNNPDWIFHRDDRPSEAEVMPRLIAEFPGFHARWEKHLESWQGEPAGNYNDIAQFVHFVVKELYPTGKTADLQHAFDLVEQWLVNGNQNLRDLIVIGFLEDLQNVASWQEFGREVFIPFLGPQSHQAWNEIERTWASKTSLMEVIRAERKRPDSD
;
A
#
# COMPACT_ATOMS: atom_id res chain seq x y z
N MET A 1 39.88 -25.23 20.48
CA MET A 1 38.48 -25.00 20.91
C MET A 1 38.35 -23.52 21.22
N GLY A 2 37.66 -22.66 20.48
CA GLY A 2 36.98 -22.71 19.19
C GLY A 2 36.86 -21.24 18.74
N ASN A 3 37.09 -20.97 17.45
CA ASN A 3 36.82 -19.66 16.85
C ASN A 3 35.32 -19.40 16.94
N ASN A 4 34.91 -18.45 17.77
CA ASN A 4 33.56 -17.90 17.73
C ASN A 4 33.56 -16.87 16.58
N PRO A 5 32.74 -17.02 15.51
CA PRO A 5 32.60 -15.96 14.54
C PRO A 5 31.85 -14.82 15.22
N ASP A 6 32.42 -13.62 15.18
CA ASP A 6 31.70 -12.39 15.53
C ASP A 6 30.60 -12.16 14.49
N TRP A 7 29.42 -12.72 14.75
CA TRP A 7 28.21 -12.39 14.00
C TRP A 7 27.78 -10.98 14.42
N ILE A 8 28.27 -9.97 13.69
CA ILE A 8 27.75 -8.61 13.79
C ILE A 8 26.36 -8.63 13.15
N PHE A 9 25.31 -8.66 13.98
CA PHE A 9 23.96 -8.36 13.53
C PHE A 9 23.92 -6.89 13.15
N HIS A 10 24.00 -6.59 11.86
CA HIS A 10 23.67 -5.26 11.36
C HIS A 10 22.20 -5.00 11.65
N ARG A 11 21.92 -4.20 12.68
CA ARG A 11 20.59 -3.63 12.86
C ARG A 11 20.42 -2.59 11.77
N ASP A 12 19.40 -2.82 10.95
CA ASP A 12 18.92 -1.80 10.04
C ASP A 12 18.13 -0.81 10.87
N ASP A 13 18.71 0.37 11.14
CA ASP A 13 18.08 1.42 11.94
C ASP A 13 16.98 2.18 11.17
N ARG A 14 16.67 1.76 9.94
CA ARG A 14 15.58 2.34 9.15
C ARG A 14 14.20 1.96 9.72
N PRO A 15 13.19 2.83 9.55
CA PRO A 15 11.81 2.49 9.84
C PRO A 15 11.39 1.15 9.23
N SER A 16 10.60 0.40 9.98
CA SER A 16 10.09 -0.91 9.58
C SER A 16 8.55 -0.94 9.64
N GLU A 17 7.97 -2.01 9.10
CA GLU A 17 6.53 -2.24 9.06
C GLU A 17 5.88 -2.20 10.45
N ALA A 18 6.64 -2.59 11.49
CA ALA A 18 6.18 -2.58 12.87
C ALA A 18 5.78 -1.18 13.38
N GLU A 19 6.27 -0.11 12.75
CA GLU A 19 5.98 1.27 13.13
C GLU A 19 4.72 1.83 12.47
N VAL A 20 4.26 1.22 11.37
CA VAL A 20 3.20 1.77 10.52
C VAL A 20 1.89 1.88 11.28
N MET A 21 1.32 0.75 11.72
CA MET A 21 0.00 0.75 12.35
C MET A 21 -0.03 1.55 13.66
N PRO A 22 0.94 1.44 14.59
CA PRO A 22 0.96 2.28 15.79
C PRO A 22 0.93 3.77 15.47
N ARG A 23 1.70 4.22 14.47
CA ARG A 23 1.76 5.62 14.06
C ARG A 23 0.44 6.08 13.41
N LEU A 24 -0.14 5.27 12.52
CA LEU A 24 -1.44 5.57 11.91
C LEU A 24 -2.56 5.69 12.95
N ILE A 25 -2.60 4.79 13.92
CA ILE A 25 -3.57 4.85 15.01
C ILE A 25 -3.36 6.13 15.84
N ALA A 26 -2.12 6.48 16.17
CA ALA A 26 -1.84 7.68 16.96
C ALA A 26 -2.22 8.97 16.21
N GLU A 27 -1.96 9.05 14.90
CA GLU A 27 -2.11 10.27 14.12
C GLU A 27 -3.51 10.43 13.50
N PHE A 28 -4.28 9.35 13.35
CA PHE A 28 -5.64 9.37 12.80
C PHE A 28 -6.66 8.78 13.78
N PRO A 29 -7.14 9.55 14.78
CA PRO A 29 -8.14 9.05 15.74
C PRO A 29 -9.44 8.55 15.09
N GLY A 30 -9.83 9.12 13.94
CA GLY A 30 -10.99 8.65 13.17
C GLY A 30 -10.87 7.22 12.64
N PHE A 31 -9.65 6.68 12.55
CA PHE A 31 -9.39 5.31 12.09
C PHE A 31 -9.65 4.24 13.18
N HIS A 32 -9.69 4.63 14.47
CA HIS A 32 -9.73 3.68 15.60
C HIS A 32 -10.88 2.68 15.51
N ALA A 33 -12.10 3.14 15.26
CA ALA A 33 -13.27 2.26 15.22
C ALA A 33 -13.16 1.19 14.13
N ARG A 34 -12.58 1.53 12.97
CA ARG A 34 -12.30 0.55 11.91
C ARG A 34 -11.23 -0.44 12.34
N TRP A 35 -10.17 0.06 12.95
CA TRP A 35 -9.05 -0.75 13.39
C TRP A 35 -9.46 -1.77 14.46
N GLU A 36 -10.23 -1.36 15.47
CA GLU A 36 -10.73 -2.25 16.53
C GLU A 36 -11.61 -3.36 15.95
N LYS A 37 -12.55 -3.02 15.06
CA LYS A 37 -13.41 -4.00 14.39
C LYS A 37 -12.60 -5.01 13.56
N HIS A 38 -11.53 -4.56 12.91
CA HIS A 38 -10.63 -5.45 12.19
C HIS A 38 -9.96 -6.43 13.16
N LEU A 39 -9.38 -5.95 14.26
CA LEU A 39 -8.75 -6.83 15.26
C LEU A 39 -9.72 -7.88 15.83
N GLU A 40 -10.95 -7.49 16.14
CA GLU A 40 -11.99 -8.41 16.62
C GLU A 40 -12.29 -9.54 15.60
N SER A 41 -12.27 -9.22 14.31
CA SER A 41 -12.56 -10.20 13.24
C SER A 41 -11.51 -11.30 13.12
N TRP A 42 -10.28 -11.03 13.60
CA TRP A 42 -9.18 -11.99 13.61
C TRP A 42 -9.08 -12.82 14.89
N GLN A 43 -9.97 -12.60 15.87
CA GLN A 43 -10.09 -13.45 17.08
C GLN A 43 -8.78 -13.64 17.87
N GLY A 44 -7.90 -12.65 17.85
CA GLY A 44 -6.60 -12.68 18.54
C GLY A 44 -5.43 -13.19 17.70
N GLU A 45 -5.67 -13.64 16.46
CA GLU A 45 -4.61 -14.01 15.53
C GLU A 45 -4.07 -12.78 14.77
N PRO A 46 -2.78 -12.74 14.42
CA PRO A 46 -2.23 -11.67 13.58
C PRO A 46 -2.83 -11.72 12.17
N ALA A 47 -3.44 -10.62 11.73
CA ALA A 47 -3.91 -10.46 10.36
C ALA A 47 -2.75 -10.34 9.35
N GLY A 48 -1.64 -9.73 9.78
CA GLY A 48 -0.46 -9.46 8.97
C GLY A 48 -0.51 -8.08 8.29
N ASN A 49 0.67 -7.50 8.09
CA ASN A 49 0.86 -6.09 7.72
C ASN A 49 0.04 -5.63 6.51
N TYR A 50 -0.10 -6.48 5.47
CA TYR A 50 -0.88 -6.17 4.27
C TYR A 50 -2.39 -6.05 4.57
N ASN A 51 -2.93 -6.96 5.39
CA ASN A 51 -4.34 -6.89 5.79
C ASN A 51 -4.60 -5.69 6.71
N ASP A 52 -3.61 -5.34 7.55
CA ASP A 52 -3.70 -4.21 8.47
C ASP A 52 -3.68 -2.87 7.73
N ILE A 53 -2.72 -2.67 6.82
CA ILE A 53 -2.60 -1.41 6.06
C ILE A 53 -3.79 -1.23 5.09
N ALA A 54 -4.37 -2.31 4.57
CA ALA A 54 -5.58 -2.26 3.75
C ALA A 54 -6.77 -1.62 4.51
N GLN A 55 -6.85 -1.78 5.84
CA GLN A 55 -7.87 -1.08 6.63
C GLN A 55 -7.65 0.43 6.60
N PHE A 56 -6.40 0.89 6.65
CA PHE A 56 -6.11 2.31 6.54
C PHE A 56 -6.39 2.84 5.14
N VAL A 57 -6.10 2.09 4.08
CA VAL A 57 -6.52 2.44 2.70
C VAL A 57 -8.04 2.60 2.62
N HIS A 58 -8.80 1.66 3.17
CA HIS A 58 -10.26 1.75 3.20
C HIS A 58 -10.74 2.98 3.97
N PHE A 59 -10.11 3.31 5.10
CA PHE A 59 -10.40 4.54 5.83
C PHE A 59 -10.11 5.79 4.99
N VAL A 60 -8.94 5.87 4.35
CA VAL A 60 -8.56 7.00 3.49
C VAL A 60 -9.60 7.22 2.38
N VAL A 61 -9.99 6.16 1.68
CA VAL A 61 -10.91 6.26 0.53
C VAL A 61 -12.35 6.51 0.93
N LYS A 62 -12.85 5.76 1.93
CA LYS A 62 -14.30 5.72 2.22
C LYS A 62 -14.73 6.67 3.32
N GLU A 63 -13.81 7.13 4.16
CA GLU A 63 -14.12 7.91 5.35
C GLU A 63 -13.40 9.26 5.32
N LEU A 64 -12.09 9.27 5.09
CA LEU A 64 -11.30 10.50 5.14
C LEU A 64 -11.55 11.41 3.93
N TYR A 65 -11.37 10.90 2.71
CA TYR A 65 -11.53 11.69 1.48
C TYR A 65 -12.91 12.37 1.37
N PRO A 66 -14.05 11.69 1.63
CA PRO A 66 -15.37 12.31 1.53
C PRO A 66 -15.63 13.45 2.51
N THR A 67 -14.84 13.57 3.59
CA THR A 67 -14.98 14.68 4.54
C THR A 67 -14.52 16.03 3.96
N GLY A 68 -13.74 16.01 2.88
CA GLY A 68 -13.14 17.21 2.29
C GLY A 68 -12.01 17.83 3.13
N LYS A 69 -11.56 17.17 4.21
CA LYS A 69 -10.43 17.62 5.03
C LYS A 69 -9.11 17.34 4.34
N THR A 70 -8.76 18.18 3.38
CA THR A 70 -7.56 18.02 2.55
C THR A 70 -6.26 18.03 3.34
N ALA A 71 -6.19 18.71 4.49
CA ALA A 71 -4.99 18.71 5.34
C ALA A 71 -4.72 17.34 5.98
N ASP A 72 -5.75 16.69 6.54
CA ASP A 72 -5.64 15.35 7.12
C ASP A 72 -5.30 14.32 6.04
N LEU A 73 -5.87 14.51 4.84
CA LEU A 73 -5.56 13.67 3.69
C LEU A 73 -4.10 13.85 3.25
N GLN A 74 -3.64 15.09 3.07
CA GLN A 74 -2.24 15.38 2.72
C GLN A 74 -1.29 14.78 3.76
N HIS A 75 -1.62 14.91 5.04
CA HIS A 75 -0.83 14.33 6.13
C HIS A 75 -0.68 12.81 6.00
N ALA A 76 -1.74 12.10 5.61
CA ALA A 76 -1.65 10.65 5.36
C ALA A 76 -0.67 10.32 4.22
N PHE A 77 -0.69 11.09 3.13
CA PHE A 77 0.23 10.89 2.01
C PHE A 77 1.66 11.32 2.33
N ASP A 78 1.86 12.31 3.21
CA ASP A 78 3.18 12.71 3.67
C ASP A 78 3.84 11.60 4.49
N LEU A 79 3.09 10.85 5.30
CA LEU A 79 3.59 9.66 6.00
C LEU A 79 3.99 8.54 5.03
N VAL A 80 3.14 8.29 4.03
CA VAL A 80 3.39 7.31 2.97
C VAL A 80 4.69 7.62 2.23
N GLU A 81 4.88 8.89 1.84
CA GLU A 81 6.12 9.35 1.21
C GLU A 81 7.33 9.18 2.13
N GLN A 82 7.21 9.56 3.41
CA GLN A 82 8.28 9.40 4.40
C GLN A 82 8.71 7.94 4.55
N TRP A 83 7.77 7.01 4.63
CA TRP A 83 8.06 5.58 4.74
C TRP A 83 8.65 5.01 3.46
N LEU A 84 8.17 5.45 2.29
CA LEU A 84 8.73 5.01 1.01
C LEU A 84 10.18 5.49 0.80
N VAL A 85 10.50 6.71 1.24
CA VAL A 85 11.86 7.28 1.13
C VAL A 85 12.83 6.65 2.14
N ASN A 86 12.40 6.51 3.40
CA ASN A 86 13.31 6.23 4.51
C ASN A 86 13.26 4.79 5.01
N GLY A 87 12.18 4.05 4.72
CA GLY A 87 11.95 2.71 5.24
C GLY A 87 12.97 1.67 4.74
N ASN A 88 13.04 0.56 5.46
CA ASN A 88 13.69 -0.67 5.00
C ASN A 88 12.95 -1.23 3.76
N GLN A 89 13.52 -2.26 3.12
CA GLN A 89 12.92 -2.79 1.88
C GLN A 89 11.49 -3.31 2.10
N ASN A 90 11.24 -4.05 3.18
CA ASN A 90 9.93 -4.62 3.42
C ASN A 90 8.86 -3.54 3.66
N LEU A 91 9.20 -2.46 4.35
CA LEU A 91 8.31 -1.31 4.53
C LEU A 91 8.04 -0.61 3.21
N ARG A 92 9.05 -0.42 2.36
CA ARG A 92 8.83 0.13 1.01
C ARG A 92 7.89 -0.75 0.20
N ASP A 93 8.06 -2.07 0.24
CA ASP A 93 7.19 -3.02 -0.44
C ASP A 93 5.75 -2.95 0.10
N LEU A 94 5.60 -2.87 1.44
CA LEU A 94 4.30 -2.68 2.09
C LEU A 94 3.63 -1.38 1.64
N ILE A 95 4.37 -0.29 1.49
CA ILE A 95 3.82 0.99 1.02
C ILE A 95 3.44 0.92 -0.47
N VAL A 96 4.28 0.35 -1.33
CA VAL A 96 3.99 0.28 -2.76
C VAL A 96 2.83 -0.68 -3.05
N ILE A 97 2.91 -1.91 -2.54
CA ILE A 97 1.93 -2.97 -2.83
C ILE A 97 0.75 -2.89 -1.88
N GLY A 98 1.00 -2.76 -0.57
CA GLY A 98 -0.08 -2.78 0.42
C GLY A 98 -0.85 -1.46 0.54
N PHE A 99 -0.25 -0.31 0.25
CA PHE A 99 -0.95 0.98 0.31
C PHE A 99 -1.29 1.53 -1.07
N LEU A 100 -0.31 1.80 -1.93
CA LEU A 100 -0.55 2.53 -3.19
C LEU A 100 -1.34 1.70 -4.21
N GLU A 101 -1.01 0.42 -4.39
CA GLU A 101 -1.77 -0.47 -5.28
C GLU A 101 -3.20 -0.70 -4.77
N ASP A 102 -3.37 -0.96 -3.48
CA ASP A 102 -4.70 -1.10 -2.87
C ASP A 102 -5.51 0.20 -2.97
N LEU A 103 -4.87 1.36 -2.81
CA LEU A 103 -5.52 2.66 -3.00
C LEU A 103 -6.04 2.80 -4.43
N GLN A 104 -5.22 2.49 -5.45
CA GLN A 104 -5.66 2.49 -6.86
C GLN A 104 -6.87 1.56 -7.06
N ASN A 105 -6.80 0.35 -6.50
CA ASN A 105 -7.84 -0.66 -6.62
C ASN A 105 -9.14 -0.21 -5.95
N VAL A 106 -9.11 0.13 -4.67
CA VAL A 106 -10.31 0.50 -3.89
C VAL A 106 -10.96 1.78 -4.42
N ALA A 107 -10.15 2.78 -4.79
CA ALA A 107 -10.65 4.04 -5.34
C ALA A 107 -11.26 3.88 -6.73
N SER A 108 -10.80 2.91 -7.54
CA SER A 108 -11.37 2.66 -8.88
C SER A 108 -12.84 2.20 -8.84
N TRP A 109 -13.32 1.72 -7.69
CA TRP A 109 -14.72 1.36 -7.47
C TRP A 109 -15.59 2.50 -6.92
N GLN A 110 -15.02 3.69 -6.71
CA GLN A 110 -15.75 4.88 -6.24
C GLN A 110 -16.11 5.79 -7.42
N GLU A 111 -17.19 6.57 -7.28
CA GLU A 111 -17.65 7.50 -8.33
C GLU A 111 -16.60 8.55 -8.70
N PHE A 112 -15.77 8.95 -7.74
CA PHE A 112 -14.73 9.96 -7.94
C PHE A 112 -13.44 9.41 -8.58
N GLY A 113 -13.28 8.09 -8.68
CA GLY A 113 -12.10 7.46 -9.28
C GLY A 113 -10.83 7.53 -8.44
N ARG A 114 -9.71 7.04 -8.98
CA ARG A 114 -8.42 6.99 -8.26
C ARG A 114 -7.57 8.25 -8.46
N GLU A 115 -7.84 8.98 -9.54
CA GLU A 115 -7.08 10.13 -10.02
C GLU A 115 -7.13 11.31 -9.04
N VAL A 116 -8.16 11.35 -8.19
CA VAL A 116 -8.31 12.38 -7.15
C VAL A 116 -7.23 12.33 -6.07
N PHE A 117 -6.53 11.20 -5.93
CA PHE A 117 -5.47 11.05 -4.94
C PHE A 117 -4.09 11.50 -5.47
N ILE A 118 -3.94 11.62 -6.80
CA ILE A 118 -2.67 12.01 -7.45
C ILE A 118 -2.12 13.35 -6.91
N PRO A 119 -2.94 14.40 -6.68
CA PRO A 119 -2.45 15.67 -6.16
C PRO A 119 -1.80 15.60 -4.77
N PHE A 120 -2.07 14.55 -3.99
CA PHE A 120 -1.53 14.38 -2.65
C PHE A 120 -0.22 13.60 -2.64
N LEU A 121 0.14 12.93 -3.74
CA LEU A 121 1.32 12.09 -3.81
C LEU A 121 2.61 12.92 -3.75
N GLY A 122 3.52 12.52 -2.85
CA GLY A 122 4.91 12.96 -2.89
C GLY A 122 5.67 12.39 -4.10
N PRO A 123 6.91 12.85 -4.36
CA PRO A 123 7.67 12.48 -5.56
C PRO A 123 7.90 10.96 -5.73
N GLN A 124 8.31 10.25 -4.68
CA GLN A 124 8.55 8.81 -4.75
C GLN A 124 7.24 8.04 -4.89
N SER A 125 6.21 8.47 -4.16
CA SER A 125 4.87 7.87 -4.23
C SER A 125 4.27 8.03 -5.61
N HIS A 126 4.48 9.19 -6.26
CA HIS A 126 4.04 9.44 -7.63
C HIS A 126 4.81 8.58 -8.65
N GLN A 127 6.12 8.36 -8.44
CA GLN A 127 6.88 7.45 -9.28
C GLN A 127 6.38 6.01 -9.17
N ALA A 128 6.16 5.54 -7.93
CA ALA A 128 5.63 4.21 -7.65
C ALA A 128 4.22 4.02 -8.22
N TRP A 129 3.34 5.02 -8.08
CA TRP A 129 2.01 5.03 -8.68
C TRP A 129 2.04 4.74 -10.17
N ASN A 130 2.89 5.47 -10.91
CA ASN A 130 3.03 5.31 -12.35
C ASN A 130 3.63 3.95 -12.74
N GLU A 131 4.50 3.38 -11.90
CA GLU A 131 5.07 2.04 -12.14
C GLU A 131 4.03 0.93 -11.98
N ILE A 132 3.15 1.07 -10.99
CA ILE A 132 2.01 0.17 -10.79
C ILE A 132 1.10 0.22 -12.03
N GLU A 133 0.75 1.42 -12.52
CA GLU A 133 -0.08 1.58 -13.71
C GLU A 133 0.56 0.95 -14.97
N ARG A 134 1.87 1.18 -15.18
CA ARG A 134 2.62 0.54 -16.28
C ARG A 134 2.56 -0.98 -16.18
N THR A 135 2.78 -1.53 -14.99
CA THR A 135 2.76 -2.97 -14.74
C THR A 135 1.40 -3.58 -15.09
N TRP A 136 0.29 -2.93 -14.69
CA TRP A 136 -1.05 -3.37 -15.03
C TRP A 136 -1.33 -3.30 -16.54
N ALA A 137 -0.95 -2.21 -17.19
CA ALA A 137 -1.11 -2.06 -18.64
C ALA A 137 -0.36 -3.15 -19.42
N SER A 138 0.89 -3.47 -19.02
CA SER A 138 1.67 -4.55 -19.62
C SER A 138 1.02 -5.93 -19.44
N LYS A 139 0.50 -6.23 -18.25
CA LYS A 139 -0.20 -7.51 -18.00
C LYS A 139 -1.46 -7.65 -18.87
N THR A 140 -2.24 -6.58 -19.01
CA THR A 140 -3.44 -6.58 -19.86
C THR A 140 -3.10 -6.82 -21.32
N SER A 141 -2.08 -6.14 -21.85
CA SER A 141 -1.61 -6.33 -23.23
C SER A 141 -1.17 -7.77 -23.50
N LEU A 142 -0.44 -8.39 -22.57
CA LEU A 142 -0.03 -9.80 -22.70
C LEU A 142 -1.23 -10.75 -22.77
N MET A 143 -2.25 -10.53 -21.93
CA MET A 143 -3.46 -11.35 -21.92
C MET A 143 -4.27 -11.23 -23.20
N GLU A 144 -4.30 -10.04 -23.83
CA GLU A 144 -4.93 -9.83 -25.13
C GLU A 144 -4.23 -10.62 -26.25
N VAL A 145 -2.88 -10.61 -26.26
CA VAL A 145 -2.08 -11.39 -27.23
C VAL A 145 -2.36 -12.89 -27.06
N ILE A 146 -2.32 -13.42 -25.83
CA ILE A 146 -2.60 -14.84 -25.55
C ILE A 146 -4.02 -15.22 -26.01
N ARG A 147 -4.99 -14.33 -25.79
CA ARG A 147 -6.38 -14.55 -26.23
C ARG A 147 -6.51 -14.53 -27.76
N ALA A 148 -5.75 -13.69 -28.46
CA ALA A 148 -5.74 -13.63 -29.91
C ALA A 148 -5.14 -14.91 -30.51
N GLU A 149 -3.99 -15.38 -30.00
CA GLU A 149 -3.33 -16.61 -30.46
C GLU A 149 -4.19 -17.85 -30.22
N ARG A 150 -4.86 -17.97 -29.06
CA ARG A 150 -5.82 -19.07 -28.81
C ARG A 150 -7.03 -19.10 -29.74
N LYS A 151 -7.35 -17.97 -30.40
CA LYS A 151 -8.48 -17.86 -31.32
C LYS A 151 -8.08 -18.10 -32.78
N ARG A 152 -6.80 -18.22 -33.10
CA ARG A 152 -6.36 -18.59 -34.45
C ARG A 152 -6.59 -20.10 -34.59
N PRO A 153 -7.47 -20.56 -35.49
CA PRO A 153 -7.60 -21.99 -35.76
C PRO A 153 -6.27 -22.50 -36.32
N ASP A 154 -5.89 -23.72 -35.92
CA ASP A 154 -4.75 -24.43 -36.50
C ASP A 154 -4.93 -24.41 -38.03
N SER A 155 -4.00 -23.75 -38.71
CA SER A 155 -3.98 -23.67 -40.16
C SER A 155 -3.26 -24.92 -40.65
N ASP A 156 -4.01 -26.01 -40.82
CA ASP A 156 -3.61 -27.18 -41.62
C ASP A 156 -3.83 -26.92 -43.12
#